data_AF-A0AAD6HMU0-F1
#
_entry.id   AF-A0AAD6HMU0-F1
#
_cell.length_a   1.000
_cell.length_b   1.000
_cell.length_c   1.000
_cell.angle_alpha   90.00
_cell.angle_beta   90.00
_cell.angle_gamma   90.00
#
_symmetry.space_group_name_H-M   'P 1'
#
loop_
_entity.id
_entity.type
_entity.pdbx_description
1 polymer ?
#
loop_
_entity_poly.entity_id
_entity_poly.type
_entity_poly.pdbx_seq_one_letter_code
_entity_poly.pdbx_strand_id
1 'polypeptide(L)'
;MADDSKRLGAKGKGKGLVTGSGVKTKVEKSKTKTKLKSKSKDKKKSDVKPVTQKIIDPIEQESSDSDDEVEEIQVGGPNMPDWAKDLFEESDDYDAQIARCEQRIQEGVQPHLFKDRLKALQASKGKQDALLARFPDLSYEVASRIEFFERLQDFLFQDPEGDVCDVLPNVRSIVSSYQSGSLKWVPGYVTYWSYGEQLTDLREFSWEEFLNWNFKYNGSKGFWVEGMRNAPALDTYLAGEHRQQPDAPIQGIQHTNWFYDTREGYPSLIFWLADDTGADICTISDGDVEHLREQTGLDNSPPLLGYAEVAGALGQPPVFEQIRALEINLWGEALAHNLREQ
;
A
#
# COMPACT_ATOMS: atom_id res chain seq x y z
N MET A 1 -35.50 49.04 25.39
CA MET A 1 -35.72 49.85 26.60
C MET A 1 -36.97 49.35 27.29
N ALA A 2 -36.91 49.23 28.61
CA ALA A 2 -37.90 48.68 29.55
C ALA A 2 -37.91 47.15 29.72
N ASP A 3 -37.16 46.79 30.76
CA ASP A 3 -37.07 45.55 31.54
C ASP A 3 -38.31 45.39 32.43
N ASP A 4 -38.80 44.16 32.66
CA ASP A 4 -39.42 43.77 33.94
C ASP A 4 -39.71 42.25 34.06
N SER A 5 -38.74 41.57 34.66
CA SER A 5 -38.83 40.56 35.73
C SER A 5 -40.21 40.09 36.27
N LYS A 6 -40.43 38.76 36.30
CA LYS A 6 -41.18 37.98 37.33
C LYS A 6 -40.84 36.48 37.16
N ARG A 7 -39.93 35.87 37.94
CA ARG A 7 -40.07 35.27 39.29
C ARG A 7 -41.21 34.25 39.45
N LEU A 8 -40.89 32.96 39.35
CA LEU A 8 -41.47 31.86 40.15
C LEU A 8 -40.37 30.81 40.40
N GLY A 9 -40.30 30.30 41.62
CA GLY A 9 -39.33 29.28 42.03
C GLY A 9 -39.99 28.17 42.85
N ALA A 10 -39.33 27.01 42.90
CA ALA A 10 -39.42 25.97 43.95
C ALA A 10 -38.28 24.97 43.67
N LYS A 11 -37.20 24.94 44.45
CA LYS A 11 -36.98 24.11 45.66
C LYS A 11 -37.33 22.62 45.49
N GLY A 12 -36.30 21.80 45.31
CA GLY A 12 -36.30 20.37 45.62
C GLY A 12 -34.91 19.93 46.09
N LYS A 13 -34.75 19.79 47.41
CA LYS A 13 -33.56 19.25 48.07
C LYS A 13 -33.58 17.72 48.01
N GLY A 14 -32.46 17.09 47.68
CA GLY A 14 -32.23 15.65 47.85
C GLY A 14 -30.77 15.38 48.19
N LYS A 15 -30.45 15.35 49.49
CA LYS A 15 -29.18 14.86 50.03
C LYS A 15 -29.16 13.34 49.93
N GLY A 16 -28.07 12.77 49.41
CA GLY A 16 -27.77 11.34 49.44
C GLY A 16 -26.28 11.13 49.62
N LEU A 17 -25.86 11.11 50.89
CA LEU A 17 -24.53 10.77 51.37
C LEU A 17 -24.42 9.25 51.42
N VAL A 18 -23.55 8.61 50.64
CA VAL A 18 -23.05 7.26 50.98
C VAL A 18 -21.54 7.22 50.76
N THR A 19 -20.89 6.91 51.86
CA THR A 19 -19.47 6.71 52.10
C THR A 19 -19.01 5.34 51.59
N GLY A 20 -17.78 5.29 51.07
CA GLY A 20 -16.78 4.37 51.61
C GLY A 20 -16.24 3.26 50.70
N SER A 21 -14.93 3.06 50.85
CA SER A 21 -14.09 1.94 50.41
C SER A 21 -13.56 2.05 48.97
N GLY A 22 -12.28 2.38 48.71
CA GLY A 22 -11.09 2.21 49.53
C GLY A 22 -10.42 0.85 49.30
N VAL A 23 -10.35 0.37 48.05
CA VAL A 23 -9.59 -0.84 47.71
C VAL A 23 -8.14 -0.46 47.44
N LYS A 24 -7.29 -0.77 48.43
CA LYS A 24 -5.83 -0.72 48.32
C LYS A 24 -5.36 -1.83 47.38
N THR A 25 -4.66 -1.43 46.32
CA THR A 25 -3.83 -2.27 45.46
C THR A 25 -2.71 -2.90 46.28
N LYS A 26 -2.76 -4.23 46.43
CA LYS A 26 -1.66 -5.04 46.97
C LYS A 26 -0.84 -5.57 45.80
N VAL A 27 0.33 -4.98 45.59
CA VAL A 27 1.36 -5.48 44.68
C VAL A 27 2.00 -6.71 45.34
N GLU A 28 1.63 -7.91 44.89
CA GLU A 28 2.35 -9.14 45.23
C GLU A 28 3.38 -9.45 44.14
N LYS A 29 4.65 -9.23 44.48
CA LYS A 29 5.81 -9.70 43.71
C LYS A 29 5.97 -11.22 43.91
N SER A 30 5.40 -12.03 43.03
CA SER A 30 5.74 -13.46 42.95
C SER A 30 7.03 -13.64 42.14
N LYS A 31 8.15 -13.86 42.85
CA LYS A 31 9.41 -14.32 42.25
C LYS A 31 9.31 -15.82 41.98
N THR A 32 9.00 -16.19 40.74
CA THR A 32 9.11 -17.59 40.28
C THR A 32 10.48 -17.77 39.62
N LYS A 33 11.43 -18.35 40.37
CA LYS A 33 12.72 -18.80 39.84
C LYS A 33 12.51 -20.09 39.05
N THR A 34 12.39 -19.99 37.72
CA THR A 34 12.47 -21.16 36.84
C THR A 34 13.94 -21.44 36.51
N LYS A 35 14.49 -22.49 37.12
CA LYS A 35 15.81 -23.07 36.81
C LYS A 35 15.73 -23.78 35.46
N LEU A 36 16.14 -23.11 34.38
CA LEU A 36 16.48 -23.78 33.12
C LEU A 36 17.87 -24.41 33.24
N LYS A 37 17.91 -25.75 33.28
CA LYS A 37 19.13 -26.55 33.14
C LYS A 37 19.57 -26.47 31.69
N SER A 38 20.65 -25.75 31.41
CA SER A 38 21.39 -25.89 30.15
C SER A 38 22.10 -27.25 30.15
N LYS A 39 21.65 -28.17 29.29
CA LYS A 39 22.43 -29.35 28.92
C LYS A 39 23.40 -28.93 27.82
N SER A 40 24.68 -28.86 28.15
CA SER A 40 25.77 -28.80 27.16
C SER A 40 25.72 -30.07 26.31
N LYS A 41 25.45 -29.91 25.01
CA LYS A 41 25.68 -30.96 24.00
C LYS A 41 27.03 -30.69 23.36
N ASP A 42 27.86 -31.73 23.37
CA ASP A 42 29.18 -31.80 22.79
C ASP A 42 29.20 -31.34 21.32
N LYS A 43 30.00 -30.31 21.03
CA LYS A 43 30.40 -29.96 19.67
C LYS A 43 31.44 -30.98 19.20
N LYS A 44 31.00 -31.94 18.38
CA LYS A 44 31.88 -32.71 17.50
C LYS A 44 32.58 -31.73 16.55
N LYS A 45 33.90 -31.64 16.63
CA LYS A 45 34.75 -31.02 15.61
C LYS A 45 34.60 -31.82 14.32
N SER A 46 34.03 -31.22 13.28
CA SER A 46 34.13 -31.70 11.90
C SER A 46 35.32 -31.02 11.25
N ASP A 47 36.33 -31.81 10.89
CA ASP A 47 37.46 -31.40 10.08
C ASP A 47 36.98 -31.07 8.67
N VAL A 48 36.71 -29.79 8.40
CA VAL A 48 36.50 -29.28 7.04
C VAL A 48 37.85 -28.79 6.53
N LYS A 49 38.39 -29.51 5.55
CA LYS A 49 39.59 -29.08 4.82
C LYS A 49 39.27 -27.80 4.04
N PRO A 50 40.14 -26.79 4.04
CA PRO A 50 39.94 -25.57 3.25
C PRO A 50 39.97 -25.93 1.76
N VAL A 51 38.88 -25.63 1.07
CA VAL A 51 38.82 -25.61 -0.40
C VAL A 51 39.54 -24.35 -0.85
N THR A 52 40.70 -24.50 -1.48
CA THR A 52 41.40 -23.43 -2.16
C THR A 52 40.54 -22.97 -3.34
N GLN A 53 39.97 -21.76 -3.22
CA GLN A 53 39.38 -21.05 -4.35
C GLN A 53 40.48 -20.83 -5.40
N LYS A 54 40.32 -21.45 -6.59
CA LYS A 54 41.10 -21.04 -7.76
C LYS A 54 40.66 -19.62 -8.11
N ILE A 55 41.59 -18.70 -8.03
CA ILE A 55 41.48 -17.38 -8.64
C ILE A 55 41.35 -17.65 -10.14
N ILE A 56 40.17 -17.34 -10.69
CA ILE A 56 39.93 -17.32 -12.12
C ILE A 56 40.43 -15.95 -12.57
N ASP A 57 41.39 -15.93 -13.49
CA ASP A 57 41.91 -14.70 -14.07
C ASP A 57 40.76 -13.91 -14.72
N PRO A 58 40.75 -12.57 -14.60
CA PRO A 58 39.71 -11.75 -15.22
C PRO A 58 39.74 -11.96 -16.74
N ILE A 59 38.59 -12.37 -17.29
CA ILE A 59 38.35 -12.40 -18.73
C ILE A 59 38.33 -10.93 -19.16
N GLU A 60 39.33 -10.52 -19.94
CA GLU A 60 39.30 -9.25 -20.67
C GLU A 60 38.11 -9.32 -21.64
N GLN A 61 36.98 -8.70 -21.25
CA GLN A 61 35.91 -8.39 -22.17
C GLN A 61 36.39 -7.23 -23.04
N GLU A 62 36.74 -7.52 -24.28
CA GLU A 62 36.86 -6.53 -25.33
C GLU A 62 35.49 -5.83 -25.47
N SER A 63 35.40 -4.57 -25.04
CA SER A 63 34.26 -3.70 -25.31
C SER A 63 34.26 -3.38 -26.81
N SER A 64 33.42 -4.08 -27.58
CA SER A 64 33.09 -3.66 -28.93
C SER A 64 32.10 -2.49 -28.84
N ASP A 65 32.60 -1.28 -29.01
CA ASP A 65 31.81 -0.07 -29.23
C ASP A 65 31.14 -0.16 -30.63
N SER A 66 30.12 -1.02 -30.78
CA SER A 66 29.18 -0.89 -31.90
C SER A 66 27.98 -0.09 -31.42
N ASP A 67 27.84 1.11 -31.97
CA ASP A 67 26.65 1.96 -31.93
C ASP A 67 25.49 1.30 -32.71
N ASP A 68 25.17 0.05 -32.40
CA ASP A 68 23.98 -0.60 -32.92
C ASP A 68 22.79 -0.02 -32.15
N GLU A 69 22.05 0.87 -32.81
CA GLU A 69 20.75 1.37 -32.35
C GLU A 69 19.91 0.18 -31.87
N VAL A 70 19.81 0.02 -30.55
CA VAL A 70 18.93 -0.96 -29.95
C VAL A 70 17.51 -0.46 -30.21
N GLU A 71 16.90 -0.94 -31.30
CA GLU A 71 15.48 -0.74 -31.55
C GLU A 71 14.72 -1.25 -30.33
N GLU A 72 14.23 -0.31 -29.52
CA GLU A 72 13.38 -0.56 -28.38
C GLU A 72 12.15 -1.34 -28.88
N ILE A 73 12.05 -2.62 -28.49
CA ILE A 73 10.94 -3.48 -28.88
C ILE A 73 9.69 -2.95 -28.16
N GLN A 74 8.99 -2.02 -28.80
CA GLN A 74 7.70 -1.56 -28.32
C GLN A 74 6.71 -2.74 -28.35
N VAL A 75 6.43 -3.29 -27.18
CA VAL A 75 5.32 -4.22 -26.97
C VAL A 75 4.03 -3.43 -27.21
N GLY A 76 3.52 -3.50 -28.45
CA GLY A 76 2.34 -2.74 -28.89
C GLY A 76 2.51 -1.95 -30.18
N GLY A 77 3.65 -2.06 -30.87
CA GLY A 77 3.84 -1.38 -32.16
C GLY A 77 2.79 -1.73 -33.22
N PRO A 78 2.59 -0.88 -34.25
CA PRO A 78 1.54 -1.02 -35.28
C PRO A 78 1.60 -2.30 -36.13
N ASN A 79 2.65 -3.11 -35.96
CA ASN A 79 2.88 -4.38 -36.66
C ASN A 79 2.63 -5.62 -35.79
N MET A 80 2.01 -5.49 -34.61
CA MET A 80 1.66 -6.65 -33.80
C MET A 80 0.65 -7.54 -34.55
N PRO A 81 0.93 -8.84 -34.72
CA PRO A 81 -0.01 -9.77 -35.35
C PRO A 81 -1.37 -9.73 -34.65
N ASP A 82 -2.47 -9.85 -35.40
CA ASP A 82 -3.82 -9.78 -34.81
C ASP A 82 -4.06 -10.79 -33.69
N TRP A 83 -3.41 -11.96 -33.73
CA TRP A 83 -3.51 -12.95 -32.65
C TRP A 83 -2.84 -12.51 -31.36
N ALA A 84 -1.83 -11.65 -31.41
CA ALA A 84 -1.15 -11.15 -30.22
C ALA A 84 -2.02 -10.10 -29.51
N LYS A 85 -2.85 -9.34 -30.25
CA LYS A 85 -3.89 -8.49 -29.63
C LYS A 85 -4.83 -9.32 -28.76
N ASP A 86 -5.29 -10.47 -29.26
CA ASP A 86 -6.11 -11.39 -28.48
C ASP A 86 -5.38 -12.03 -27.28
N LEU A 87 -4.05 -11.99 -27.23
CA LEU A 87 -3.23 -12.50 -26.13
C LEU A 87 -2.88 -11.44 -25.09
N PHE A 88 -2.99 -10.15 -25.43
CA PHE A 88 -2.69 -9.04 -24.52
C PHE A 88 -3.88 -8.12 -24.24
N GLU A 89 -5.01 -8.29 -24.93
CA GLU A 89 -6.23 -7.54 -24.63
C GLU A 89 -6.71 -7.88 -23.22
N GLU A 90 -6.83 -6.86 -22.38
CA GLU A 90 -7.40 -6.95 -21.05
C GLU A 90 -8.86 -6.50 -21.12
N SER A 91 -9.76 -7.36 -20.67
CA SER A 91 -11.19 -7.11 -20.60
C SER A 91 -11.75 -7.81 -19.37
N ASP A 92 -12.80 -7.26 -18.77
CA ASP A 92 -13.52 -7.95 -17.70
C ASP A 92 -14.52 -8.99 -18.24
N ASP A 93 -14.72 -9.04 -19.57
CA ASP A 93 -15.55 -10.06 -20.21
C ASP A 93 -14.74 -11.36 -20.37
N TYR A 94 -14.69 -12.14 -19.28
CA TYR A 94 -14.03 -13.43 -19.27
C TYR A 94 -14.65 -14.42 -20.26
N ASP A 95 -15.97 -14.36 -20.50
CA ASP A 95 -16.64 -15.28 -21.42
C ASP A 95 -16.21 -15.03 -22.86
N ALA A 96 -16.17 -13.77 -23.28
CA ALA A 96 -15.69 -13.43 -24.61
C ALA A 96 -14.21 -13.80 -24.79
N GLN A 97 -13.36 -13.60 -23.77
CA GLN A 97 -11.95 -13.98 -23.84
C GLN A 97 -11.72 -15.50 -23.86
N ILE A 98 -12.48 -16.25 -23.06
CA ILE A 98 -12.45 -17.72 -23.06
C ILE A 98 -12.84 -18.24 -24.45
N ALA A 99 -13.94 -17.73 -25.03
CA ALA A 99 -14.37 -18.10 -26.37
C ALA A 99 -13.33 -17.76 -27.45
N ARG A 100 -12.67 -16.59 -27.35
CA ARG A 100 -11.55 -16.23 -28.24
C ARG A 100 -10.39 -17.22 -28.11
N CYS A 101 -9.99 -17.59 -26.89
CA CYS A 101 -8.92 -18.57 -26.69
C CYS A 101 -9.27 -19.93 -27.30
N GLU A 102 -10.50 -20.42 -27.10
CA GLU A 102 -10.97 -21.68 -27.68
C GLU A 102 -10.94 -21.64 -29.21
N GLN A 103 -11.38 -20.55 -29.82
CA GLN A 103 -11.32 -20.34 -31.27
C GLN A 103 -9.87 -20.37 -31.78
N ARG A 104 -8.94 -19.64 -31.15
CA ARG A 104 -7.53 -19.59 -31.57
C ARG A 104 -6.84 -20.95 -31.44
N ILE A 105 -7.17 -21.72 -30.40
CA ILE A 105 -6.71 -23.11 -30.25
C ILE A 105 -7.23 -23.98 -31.40
N GLN A 106 -8.50 -23.84 -31.78
CA GLN A 106 -9.12 -24.59 -32.88
C GLN A 106 -8.51 -24.23 -34.24
N GLU A 107 -8.18 -22.96 -34.46
CA GLU A 107 -7.51 -22.46 -35.67
C GLU A 107 -6.02 -22.87 -35.75
N GLY A 108 -5.46 -23.42 -34.66
CA GLY A 108 -4.04 -23.78 -34.59
C GLY A 108 -3.11 -22.58 -34.44
N VAL A 109 -3.63 -21.42 -34.03
CA VAL A 109 -2.85 -20.20 -33.80
C VAL A 109 -2.23 -20.25 -32.40
N GLN A 110 -0.91 -20.41 -32.33
CA GLN A 110 -0.13 -20.48 -31.08
C GLN A 110 -0.83 -21.27 -29.94
N PRO A 111 -1.24 -22.53 -30.19
CA PRO A 111 -2.20 -23.24 -29.33
C PRO A 111 -1.67 -23.51 -27.91
N HIS A 112 -0.36 -23.46 -27.68
CA HIS A 112 0.21 -23.61 -26.33
C HIS A 112 -0.02 -22.35 -25.49
N LEU A 113 0.24 -21.15 -26.04
CA LEU A 113 0.00 -19.87 -25.36
C LEU A 113 -1.48 -19.68 -25.01
N PHE A 114 -2.37 -19.97 -25.97
CA PHE A 114 -3.80 -19.83 -25.72
C PHE A 114 -4.36 -20.88 -24.75
N LYS A 115 -3.75 -22.07 -24.63
CA LYS A 115 -4.14 -23.04 -23.59
C LYS A 115 -3.75 -22.56 -22.20
N ASP A 116 -2.55 -21.99 -22.05
CA ASP A 116 -2.10 -21.43 -20.79
C ASP A 116 -2.95 -20.22 -20.38
N ARG A 117 -3.22 -19.31 -21.34
CA ARG A 117 -4.15 -18.18 -21.12
C ARG A 117 -5.57 -18.66 -20.78
N LEU A 118 -6.11 -19.64 -21.50
CA LEU A 118 -7.44 -20.21 -21.23
C LEU A 118 -7.54 -20.73 -19.79
N LYS A 119 -6.53 -21.49 -19.34
CA LYS A 119 -6.47 -21.99 -17.97
C LYS A 119 -6.45 -20.85 -16.95
N ALA A 120 -5.69 -19.79 -17.20
CA ALA A 120 -5.65 -18.62 -16.33
C ALA A 120 -7.00 -17.89 -16.30
N LEU A 121 -7.63 -17.66 -17.45
CA LEU A 121 -8.94 -17.00 -17.55
C LEU A 121 -10.04 -17.80 -16.84
N GLN A 122 -10.08 -19.13 -17.02
CA GLN A 122 -11.04 -19.99 -16.33
C GLN A 122 -10.85 -19.94 -14.80
N ALA A 123 -9.60 -19.91 -14.32
CA ALA A 123 -9.31 -19.77 -12.89
C ALA A 123 -9.75 -18.40 -12.36
N SER A 124 -9.49 -17.32 -13.10
CA SER A 124 -9.93 -15.96 -12.72
C SER A 124 -11.45 -15.83 -12.73
N LYS A 125 -12.13 -16.33 -13.76
CA LYS A 125 -13.60 -16.38 -13.81
C LYS A 125 -14.17 -17.17 -12.64
N GLY A 126 -13.60 -18.34 -12.33
CA GLY A 126 -14.04 -19.14 -11.18
C GLY A 126 -13.92 -18.40 -9.85
N LYS A 127 -12.88 -17.57 -9.68
CA LYS A 127 -12.74 -16.69 -8.49
C LYS A 127 -13.81 -15.60 -8.48
N GLN A 128 -14.05 -14.93 -9.61
CA GLN A 128 -15.10 -13.92 -9.74
C GLN A 128 -16.49 -14.50 -9.45
N ASP A 129 -16.82 -15.63 -10.04
CA ASP A 129 -18.11 -16.31 -9.83
C ASP A 129 -18.28 -16.72 -8.36
N ALA A 130 -17.24 -17.25 -7.72
CA ALA A 130 -17.27 -17.60 -6.30
C ALA A 130 -17.47 -16.36 -5.40
N LEU A 131 -16.85 -15.25 -5.75
CA LEU A 131 -17.00 -13.98 -5.03
C LEU A 131 -18.41 -13.40 -5.19
N LEU A 132 -18.94 -13.38 -6.41
CA LEU A 132 -20.31 -12.93 -6.68
C LEU A 132 -21.35 -13.86 -6.03
N ALA A 133 -21.08 -15.16 -5.95
CA ALA A 133 -21.95 -16.09 -5.20
C ALA A 133 -22.00 -15.77 -3.70
N ARG A 134 -20.93 -15.19 -3.12
CA ARG A 134 -20.90 -14.71 -1.73
C ARG A 134 -21.69 -13.41 -1.55
N PHE A 135 -21.80 -12.59 -2.59
CA PHE A 135 -22.48 -11.30 -2.57
C PHE A 135 -23.43 -11.13 -3.78
N PRO A 136 -24.55 -11.88 -3.82
CA PRO A 136 -25.40 -11.97 -5.02
C PRO A 136 -26.06 -10.66 -5.45
N ASP A 137 -26.23 -9.71 -4.53
CA ASP A 137 -26.89 -8.42 -4.78
C ASP A 137 -25.91 -7.27 -5.04
N LEU A 138 -24.60 -7.53 -5.03
CA LEU A 138 -23.57 -6.51 -5.21
C LEU A 138 -22.89 -6.62 -6.58
N SER A 139 -22.39 -5.49 -7.09
CA SER A 139 -21.54 -5.50 -8.28
C SER A 139 -20.20 -6.16 -7.96
N TYR A 140 -19.49 -6.62 -9.00
CA TYR A 140 -18.18 -7.24 -8.82
C TYR A 140 -17.17 -6.31 -8.16
N GLU A 141 -17.18 -5.02 -8.51
CA GLU A 141 -16.27 -4.01 -7.95
C GLU A 141 -16.49 -3.85 -6.45
N VAL A 142 -17.75 -3.75 -6.03
CA VAL A 142 -18.11 -3.65 -4.61
C VAL A 142 -17.75 -4.94 -3.87
N ALA A 143 -18.07 -6.09 -4.43
CA ALA A 143 -17.77 -7.39 -3.85
C ALA A 143 -16.25 -7.60 -3.68
N SER A 144 -15.46 -7.28 -4.70
CA SER A 144 -13.99 -7.36 -4.69
C SER A 144 -13.40 -6.37 -3.68
N ARG A 145 -13.97 -5.17 -3.58
CA ARG A 145 -13.55 -4.19 -2.60
C ARG A 145 -13.85 -4.62 -1.17
N ILE A 146 -14.99 -5.27 -0.90
CA ILE A 146 -15.29 -5.87 0.40
C ILE A 146 -14.30 -6.99 0.73
N GLU A 147 -13.98 -7.88 -0.23
CA GLU A 147 -12.98 -8.94 -0.02
C GLU A 147 -11.59 -8.36 0.30
N PHE A 148 -11.17 -7.29 -0.39
CA PHE A 148 -9.96 -6.55 -0.05
C PHE A 148 -9.98 -6.08 1.41
N PHE A 149 -11.08 -5.50 1.87
CA PHE A 149 -11.20 -5.01 3.25
C PHE A 149 -11.25 -6.11 4.31
N GLU A 150 -11.80 -7.27 4.00
CA GLU A 150 -11.72 -8.44 4.88
C GLU A 150 -10.27 -8.90 5.05
N ARG A 151 -9.52 -9.00 3.94
CA ARG A 151 -8.10 -9.37 3.99
C ARG A 151 -7.24 -8.32 4.70
N LEU A 152 -7.52 -7.03 4.50
CA LEU A 152 -6.84 -5.95 5.22
C LEU A 152 -7.11 -6.03 6.73
N GLN A 153 -8.35 -6.33 7.14
CA GLN A 153 -8.66 -6.53 8.56
C GLN A 153 -7.87 -7.71 9.13
N ASP A 154 -7.86 -8.85 8.44
CA ASP A 154 -7.10 -10.03 8.85
C ASP A 154 -5.61 -9.73 8.98
N PHE A 155 -5.04 -8.98 8.03
CA PHE A 155 -3.66 -8.50 8.08
C PHE A 155 -3.40 -7.64 9.34
N LEU A 156 -4.22 -6.62 9.58
CA LEU A 156 -4.07 -5.71 10.73
C LEU A 156 -4.28 -6.41 12.08
N PHE A 157 -5.08 -7.48 12.13
CA PHE A 157 -5.23 -8.29 13.34
C PHE A 157 -4.04 -9.23 13.60
N GLN A 158 -3.35 -9.65 12.54
CA GLN A 158 -2.18 -10.53 12.62
C GLN A 158 -0.87 -9.76 12.80
N ASP A 159 -0.83 -8.48 12.44
CA ASP A 159 0.31 -7.59 12.66
C ASP A 159 0.64 -7.52 14.17
N PRO A 160 1.88 -7.85 14.60
CA PRO A 160 2.31 -7.72 15.98
C PRO A 160 2.16 -6.30 16.56
N GLU A 161 2.23 -5.27 15.72
CA GLU A 161 2.03 -3.88 16.11
C GLU A 161 0.55 -3.46 16.07
N GLY A 162 -0.29 -4.27 15.44
CA GLY A 162 -1.71 -4.03 15.24
C GLY A 162 -2.00 -2.87 14.27
N ASP A 163 -3.16 -2.25 14.46
CA ASP A 163 -3.61 -1.11 13.65
C ASP A 163 -2.95 0.21 14.08
N VAL A 164 -1.66 0.35 13.82
CA VAL A 164 -0.85 1.54 14.23
C VAL A 164 -1.40 2.85 13.66
N CYS A 165 -2.08 2.77 12.51
CA CYS A 165 -2.69 3.89 11.82
C CYS A 165 -4.17 4.10 12.16
N ASP A 166 -4.75 3.33 13.08
CA ASP A 166 -6.15 3.45 13.50
C ASP A 166 -7.17 3.41 12.33
N VAL A 167 -6.90 2.64 11.26
CA VAL A 167 -7.77 2.59 10.06
C VAL A 167 -8.92 1.59 10.17
N LEU A 168 -8.89 0.64 11.11
CA LEU A 168 -9.93 -0.37 11.28
C LEU A 168 -11.36 0.20 11.43
N PRO A 169 -11.59 1.30 12.18
CA PRO A 169 -12.91 1.94 12.23
C PRO A 169 -13.43 2.36 10.85
N ASN A 170 -12.56 2.93 10.01
CA ASN A 170 -12.91 3.32 8.63
C ASN A 170 -13.25 2.09 7.80
N VAL A 171 -12.37 1.08 7.81
CA VAL A 171 -12.54 -0.17 7.05
C VAL A 171 -13.89 -0.83 7.35
N ARG A 172 -14.23 -0.99 8.64
CA ARG A 172 -15.51 -1.60 9.06
C ARG A 172 -16.72 -0.78 8.62
N SER A 173 -16.61 0.54 8.69
CA SER A 173 -17.71 1.45 8.34
C SER A 173 -17.94 1.50 6.83
N ILE A 174 -16.87 1.45 6.04
CA ILE A 174 -16.93 1.34 4.58
C ILE A 174 -17.58 0.01 4.15
N VAL A 175 -17.13 -1.12 4.71
CA VAL A 175 -17.73 -2.44 4.45
C VAL A 175 -19.23 -2.44 4.76
N SER A 176 -19.62 -1.92 5.93
CA SER A 176 -21.02 -1.82 6.34
C SER A 176 -21.84 -0.92 5.39
N SER A 177 -21.22 0.13 4.87
CA SER A 177 -21.87 1.08 3.96
C SER A 177 -22.07 0.49 2.56
N TYR A 178 -21.12 -0.30 2.06
CA TYR A 178 -21.31 -1.07 0.83
C TYR A 178 -22.38 -2.14 0.98
N GLN A 179 -22.34 -2.91 2.07
CA GLN A 179 -23.31 -3.98 2.32
C GLN A 179 -24.75 -3.47 2.49
N SER A 180 -24.93 -2.28 3.05
CA SER A 180 -26.24 -1.63 3.16
C SER A 180 -26.66 -0.87 1.90
N GLY A 181 -25.77 -0.71 0.93
CA GLY A 181 -26.00 0.07 -0.29
C GLY A 181 -26.01 1.59 -0.08
N SER A 182 -25.61 2.09 1.10
CA SER A 182 -25.48 3.54 1.36
C SER A 182 -24.29 4.15 0.64
N LEU A 183 -23.21 3.37 0.46
CA LEU A 183 -22.05 3.74 -0.34
C LEU A 183 -22.13 3.04 -1.70
N LYS A 184 -21.90 3.80 -2.77
CA LYS A 184 -21.88 3.32 -4.15
C LYS A 184 -20.46 3.43 -4.71
N TRP A 185 -20.04 2.40 -5.45
CA TRP A 185 -18.82 2.48 -6.25
C TRP A 185 -19.10 3.23 -7.54
N VAL A 186 -18.39 4.33 -7.77
CA VAL A 186 -18.46 5.11 -9.01
C VAL A 186 -17.03 5.42 -9.45
N PRO A 187 -16.58 4.90 -10.60
CA PRO A 187 -15.22 5.16 -11.12
C PRO A 187 -14.93 6.66 -11.23
N GLY A 188 -13.74 7.10 -10.83
CA GLY A 188 -13.31 8.51 -10.82
C GLY A 188 -13.76 9.31 -9.61
N TYR A 189 -14.60 8.75 -8.73
CA TYR A 189 -15.09 9.44 -7.54
C TYR A 189 -14.58 8.78 -6.26
N VAL A 190 -14.46 9.60 -5.22
CA VAL A 190 -13.98 9.22 -3.90
C VAL A 190 -14.93 9.65 -2.77
N THR A 191 -14.74 9.04 -1.61
CA THR A 191 -15.29 9.50 -0.33
C THR A 191 -14.18 9.57 0.72
N TYR A 192 -14.21 10.60 1.56
CA TYR A 192 -13.25 10.78 2.65
C TYR A 192 -13.84 10.24 3.95
N TRP A 193 -13.02 9.54 4.73
CA TRP A 193 -13.43 8.91 5.99
C TRP A 193 -12.44 9.24 7.10
N SER A 194 -12.95 9.45 8.31
CA SER A 194 -12.11 9.56 9.50
C SER A 194 -12.75 8.88 10.72
N TYR A 195 -11.97 8.02 11.39
CA TYR A 195 -12.38 7.27 12.60
C TYR A 195 -13.77 6.59 12.52
N GLY A 196 -14.12 6.07 11.34
CA GLY A 196 -15.38 5.37 11.06
C GLY A 196 -16.51 6.28 10.57
N GLU A 197 -16.30 7.58 10.45
CA GLU A 197 -17.28 8.52 9.93
C GLU A 197 -16.97 8.90 8.49
N GLN A 198 -17.99 8.87 7.62
CA GLN A 198 -17.93 9.40 6.27
C GLN A 198 -18.00 10.93 6.34
N LEU A 199 -16.95 11.61 5.88
CA LEU A 199 -16.84 13.07 5.93
C LEU A 199 -17.52 13.76 4.76
N THR A 200 -17.59 13.09 3.62
CA THR A 200 -18.15 13.63 2.39
C THR A 200 -19.02 12.63 1.67
N ASP A 201 -20.03 13.13 0.96
CA ASP A 201 -20.64 12.39 -0.14
C ASP A 201 -19.60 12.11 -1.25
N LEU A 202 -20.03 11.33 -2.25
CA LEU A 202 -19.26 10.98 -3.42
C LEU A 202 -18.81 12.24 -4.21
N ARG A 203 -17.50 12.42 -4.43
CA ARG A 203 -16.89 13.60 -5.07
C ARG A 203 -15.75 13.21 -6.00
N GLU A 204 -15.42 14.04 -6.99
CA GLU A 204 -14.18 13.86 -7.75
C GLU A 204 -12.97 14.12 -6.83
N PHE A 205 -11.88 13.39 -7.04
CA PHE A 205 -10.68 13.57 -6.22
C PHE A 205 -9.98 14.89 -6.53
N SER A 206 -9.61 15.63 -5.48
CA SER A 206 -8.73 16.80 -5.55
C SER A 206 -7.71 16.75 -4.42
N TRP A 207 -6.44 17.03 -4.73
CA TRP A 207 -5.37 17.12 -3.74
C TRP A 207 -5.63 18.20 -2.70
N GLU A 208 -6.15 19.36 -3.12
CA GLU A 208 -6.49 20.45 -2.20
C GLU A 208 -7.58 20.03 -1.21
N GLU A 209 -8.66 19.40 -1.70
CA GLU A 209 -9.73 18.91 -0.84
C GLU A 209 -9.25 17.81 0.11
N PHE A 210 -8.47 16.85 -0.40
CA PHE A 210 -7.85 15.81 0.41
C PHE A 210 -7.00 16.40 1.55
N LEU A 211 -6.08 17.32 1.24
CA LEU A 211 -5.19 17.91 2.24
C LEU A 211 -5.97 18.72 3.28
N ASN A 212 -7.02 19.43 2.85
CA ASN A 212 -7.89 20.18 3.76
C ASN A 212 -8.63 19.25 4.74
N TRP A 213 -9.22 18.15 4.25
CA TRP A 213 -9.87 17.17 5.12
C TRP A 213 -8.88 16.45 6.01
N ASN A 214 -7.73 16.03 5.46
CA ASN A 214 -6.71 15.34 6.21
C ASN A 214 -6.18 16.22 7.35
N PHE A 215 -5.79 17.47 7.08
CA PHE A 215 -5.31 18.40 8.09
C PHE A 215 -6.37 18.66 9.18
N LYS A 216 -7.63 18.90 8.78
CA LYS A 216 -8.73 19.18 9.71
C LYS A 216 -8.99 18.04 10.70
N TYR A 217 -8.73 16.80 10.30
CA TYR A 217 -9.00 15.59 11.11
C TYR A 217 -7.72 14.92 11.63
N ASN A 218 -6.56 15.59 11.56
CA ASN A 218 -5.27 15.02 11.94
C ASN A 218 -4.99 13.67 11.23
N GLY A 219 -5.23 13.65 9.92
CA GLY A 219 -5.29 12.46 9.08
C GLY A 219 -3.94 11.80 8.77
N SER A 220 -2.92 12.01 9.61
CA SER A 220 -1.73 11.14 9.64
C SER A 220 -2.09 9.73 10.16
N LYS A 221 -3.20 9.63 10.90
CA LYS A 221 -3.86 8.40 11.37
C LYS A 221 -5.38 8.51 11.23
N GLY A 222 -6.04 7.37 11.26
CA GLY A 222 -7.50 7.26 11.29
C GLY A 222 -8.17 7.85 10.07
N PHE A 223 -7.47 8.01 8.94
CA PHE A 223 -7.98 8.62 7.72
C PHE A 223 -8.00 7.60 6.57
N TRP A 224 -8.97 7.72 5.66
CA TRP A 224 -9.08 6.85 4.50
C TRP A 224 -9.74 7.59 3.32
N VAL A 225 -9.22 7.37 2.12
CA VAL A 225 -9.79 7.83 0.85
C VAL A 225 -10.28 6.62 0.07
N GLU A 226 -11.60 6.44 0.04
CA GLU A 226 -12.21 5.31 -0.66
C GLU A 226 -12.51 5.67 -2.12
N GLY A 227 -12.18 4.79 -3.07
CA GLY A 227 -12.39 5.01 -4.52
C GLY A 227 -11.14 5.44 -5.30
N MET A 228 -10.02 5.65 -4.62
CA MET A 228 -8.81 6.22 -5.23
C MET A 228 -8.15 5.37 -6.33
N ARG A 229 -8.38 4.05 -6.36
CA ARG A 229 -7.81 3.15 -7.39
C ARG A 229 -8.22 3.54 -8.81
N ASN A 230 -9.33 4.26 -8.97
CA ASN A 230 -9.84 4.74 -10.25
C ASN A 230 -9.81 6.26 -10.36
N ALA A 231 -9.12 6.96 -9.46
CA ALA A 231 -8.91 8.40 -9.62
C ALA A 231 -8.05 8.62 -10.88
N PRO A 232 -8.28 9.70 -11.64
CA PRO A 232 -7.45 10.02 -12.81
C PRO A 232 -5.97 9.98 -12.43
N ALA A 233 -5.13 9.51 -13.35
CA ALA A 233 -3.70 9.32 -13.17
C ALA A 233 -3.13 10.47 -12.33
N LEU A 234 -2.63 10.12 -11.14
CA LEU A 234 -2.07 11.11 -10.26
C LEU A 234 -0.78 11.60 -10.93
N ASP A 235 -0.69 12.89 -11.24
CA ASP A 235 0.59 13.56 -11.58
C ASP A 235 1.56 13.61 -10.38
N THR A 236 1.29 12.81 -9.34
CA THR A 236 1.94 12.81 -8.04
C THR A 236 2.22 11.36 -7.66
N TYR A 237 3.49 11.05 -7.42
CA TYR A 237 3.92 9.72 -7.02
C TYR A 237 3.29 9.34 -5.68
N LEU A 238 2.60 8.19 -5.64
CA LEU A 238 2.19 7.57 -4.39
C LEU A 238 3.40 6.84 -3.81
N ALA A 239 3.73 7.16 -2.56
CA ALA A 239 4.74 6.44 -1.80
C ALA A 239 4.06 5.43 -0.86
N GLY A 240 4.39 4.15 -1.03
CA GLY A 240 4.10 3.09 -0.09
C GLY A 240 5.12 3.10 1.05
N GLU A 241 4.68 3.09 2.30
CA GLU A 241 5.56 2.88 3.46
C GLU A 241 5.81 1.38 3.63
N HIS A 242 7.05 0.94 3.42
CA HIS A 242 7.44 -0.47 3.50
C HIS A 242 7.95 -0.83 4.89
N ARG A 243 7.13 -1.55 5.65
CA ARG A 243 7.53 -2.17 6.91
C ARG A 243 8.36 -3.42 6.63
N GLN A 244 9.66 -3.36 6.93
CA GLN A 244 10.51 -4.54 6.86
C GLN A 244 10.00 -5.62 7.82
N GLN A 245 9.62 -6.78 7.28
CA GLN A 245 9.46 -7.96 8.12
C GLN A 245 10.83 -8.36 8.70
N PRO A 246 10.94 -8.63 10.01
CA PRO A 246 12.22 -8.87 10.69
C PRO A 246 13.09 -9.99 10.10
N ASP A 247 12.50 -10.90 9.32
CA ASP A 247 13.12 -12.14 8.85
C ASP A 247 13.30 -12.21 7.31
N ALA A 248 13.00 -11.14 6.56
CA ALA A 248 13.16 -11.14 5.11
C ALA A 248 14.63 -10.87 4.71
N PRO A 249 15.26 -11.71 3.87
CA PRO A 249 16.62 -11.45 3.41
C PRO A 249 16.65 -10.18 2.53
N ILE A 250 17.51 -9.24 2.89
CA ILE A 250 17.79 -8.03 2.09
C ILE A 250 18.30 -8.50 0.72
N GLN A 251 17.50 -8.33 -0.32
CA GLN A 251 17.94 -8.45 -1.71
C GLN A 251 17.97 -7.06 -2.31
N GLY A 252 19.16 -6.51 -2.49
CA GLY A 252 19.34 -5.22 -3.16
C GLY A 252 20.75 -5.07 -3.68
N ILE A 253 20.88 -5.02 -5.01
CA ILE A 253 22.00 -4.36 -5.68
C ILE A 253 21.66 -2.86 -5.67
N GLN A 254 22.58 -2.02 -5.22
CA GLN A 254 22.39 -0.57 -5.05
C GLN A 254 23.08 0.19 -6.19
N HIS A 255 22.35 1.09 -6.85
CA HIS A 255 22.91 2.16 -7.69
C HIS A 255 22.37 3.51 -7.18
N THR A 256 23.19 4.55 -7.26
CA THR A 256 23.07 5.79 -6.49
C THR A 256 22.92 7.02 -7.41
N ASN A 257 21.78 7.73 -7.40
CA ASN A 257 21.63 9.12 -7.90
C ASN A 257 21.29 10.20 -6.81
N TRP A 258 22.00 11.35 -6.84
CA TRP A 258 21.98 12.49 -5.86
C TRP A 258 20.92 13.56 -6.24
N PHE A 259 20.04 14.06 -5.35
CA PHE A 259 19.05 15.12 -5.69
C PHE A 259 18.72 16.15 -4.59
N TYR A 260 18.73 17.47 -4.87
CA TYR A 260 18.28 18.55 -3.95
C TYR A 260 17.00 19.21 -4.49
N ASP A 261 16.19 19.87 -3.64
CA ASP A 261 15.09 20.77 -4.07
C ASP A 261 15.19 22.18 -3.43
N THR A 262 14.64 23.19 -4.11
CA THR A 262 14.86 24.64 -3.94
C THR A 262 13.58 25.47 -3.72
N ARG A 263 12.47 24.91 -3.21
CA ARG A 263 11.38 25.75 -2.70
C ARG A 263 11.75 26.28 -1.32
N GLU A 264 12.05 27.58 -1.23
CA GLU A 264 12.32 28.24 0.06
C GLU A 264 11.18 27.99 1.05
N GLY A 265 11.50 27.36 2.19
CA GLY A 265 10.62 27.23 3.34
C GLY A 265 9.98 25.85 3.56
N TYR A 266 10.16 24.89 2.64
CA TYR A 266 9.75 23.50 2.88
C TYR A 266 10.96 22.61 3.14
N PRO A 267 10.92 21.74 4.16
CA PRO A 267 11.97 20.77 4.38
C PRO A 267 12.01 19.76 3.22
N SER A 268 13.12 19.78 2.47
CA SER A 268 13.39 18.89 1.34
C SER A 268 14.32 17.76 1.76
N LEU A 269 14.10 16.55 1.23
CA LEU A 269 15.07 15.47 1.35
C LEU A 269 15.52 14.91 0.02
N ILE A 270 16.73 14.39 0.07
CA ILE A 270 17.50 13.86 -1.05
C ILE A 270 17.44 12.35 -0.95
N PHE A 271 16.66 11.73 -1.81
CA PHE A 271 16.59 10.27 -1.88
C PHE A 271 17.45 9.73 -3.00
N TRP A 272 18.09 8.61 -2.73
CA TRP A 272 18.70 7.78 -3.76
C TRP A 272 17.61 6.96 -4.41
N LEU A 273 17.16 7.35 -5.59
CA LEU A 273 16.19 6.56 -6.35
C LEU A 273 16.94 5.58 -7.25
N ALA A 274 16.50 4.33 -7.26
CA ALA A 274 16.85 3.39 -8.32
C ALA A 274 16.10 3.81 -9.60
N ASP A 275 16.68 3.51 -10.76
CA ASP A 275 15.98 3.74 -12.04
C ASP A 275 14.60 3.08 -12.04
N ASP A 276 13.68 3.72 -12.75
CA ASP A 276 12.31 3.26 -12.90
C ASP A 276 12.29 1.80 -13.33
N THR A 277 11.75 0.94 -12.47
CA THR A 277 11.63 -0.50 -12.72
C THR A 277 10.36 -0.84 -13.53
N GLY A 278 9.61 0.17 -13.96
CA GLY A 278 8.25 0.03 -14.48
C GLY A 278 7.23 -0.23 -13.37
N ALA A 279 7.50 0.25 -12.15
CA ALA A 279 6.62 0.05 -11.00
C ALA A 279 5.58 1.16 -10.90
N ASP A 280 4.32 0.79 -10.70
CA ASP A 280 3.21 1.74 -10.55
C ASP A 280 3.25 2.53 -9.23
N ILE A 281 4.05 2.06 -8.25
CA ILE A 281 4.13 2.62 -6.89
C ILE A 281 5.60 2.68 -6.47
N CYS A 282 6.01 3.83 -5.91
CA CYS A 282 7.32 3.97 -5.26
C CYS A 282 7.19 3.56 -3.79
N THR A 283 8.17 2.86 -3.23
CA THR A 283 8.18 2.53 -1.79
C THR A 283 9.26 3.32 -1.06
N ILE A 284 8.92 3.89 0.10
CA ILE A 284 9.85 4.53 1.03
C ILE A 284 9.96 3.68 2.30
N SER A 285 11.17 3.53 2.84
CA SER A 285 11.36 2.76 4.08
C SER A 285 10.91 3.55 5.31
N ASP A 286 10.45 2.87 6.36
CA ASP A 286 10.09 3.53 7.63
C ASP A 286 11.24 4.35 8.21
N GLY A 287 12.48 3.89 8.03
CA GLY A 287 13.68 4.61 8.49
C GLY A 287 13.87 5.94 7.77
N ASP A 288 13.57 5.97 6.47
CA ASP A 288 13.59 7.20 5.67
C ASP A 288 12.45 8.14 6.09
N VAL A 289 11.26 7.60 6.38
CA VAL A 289 10.12 8.38 6.88
C VAL A 289 10.43 8.99 8.26
N GLU A 290 11.05 8.24 9.16
CA GLU A 290 11.44 8.77 10.46
C GLU A 290 12.53 9.84 10.32
N HIS A 291 13.49 9.63 9.42
CA HIS A 291 14.48 10.63 9.10
C HIS A 291 13.86 11.92 8.53
N LEU A 292 12.83 11.79 7.68
CA LEU A 292 12.04 12.93 7.22
C LEU A 292 11.45 13.70 8.40
N ARG A 293 10.81 13.00 9.34
CA ARG A 293 10.18 13.63 10.51
C ARG A 293 11.18 14.38 11.38
N GLU A 294 12.33 13.77 11.65
CA GLU A 294 13.41 14.40 12.43
C GLU A 294 13.95 15.67 11.77
N GLN A 295 14.18 15.65 10.46
CA GLN A 295 14.73 16.82 9.74
C GLN A 295 13.72 17.95 9.56
N THR A 296 12.46 17.59 9.31
CA THR A 296 11.38 18.55 9.02
C THR A 296 10.84 19.20 10.30
N GLY A 297 11.07 18.59 11.47
CA GLY A 297 10.42 18.97 12.72
C GLY A 297 8.90 18.74 12.69
N LEU A 298 8.40 17.97 11.72
CA LEU A 298 7.00 17.58 11.65
C LEU A 298 6.76 16.41 12.60
N ASP A 299 6.06 16.70 13.70
CA ASP A 299 5.66 15.69 14.68
C ASP A 299 4.76 14.60 14.06
N ASN A 300 4.10 14.91 12.94
CA ASN A 300 3.14 14.04 12.28
C ASN A 300 3.75 13.35 11.04
N SER A 301 3.48 12.06 10.88
CA SER A 301 3.70 11.35 9.62
C SER A 301 2.94 12.03 8.48
N PRO A 302 3.39 11.86 7.22
CA PRO A 302 2.71 12.43 6.06
C PRO A 302 1.22 12.02 5.99
N PRO A 303 0.35 12.83 5.35
CA PRO A 303 -1.08 12.55 5.23
C PRO A 303 -1.35 11.13 4.72
N LEU A 304 -2.16 10.38 5.48
CA LEU A 304 -2.55 9.01 5.13
C LEU A 304 -3.69 9.04 4.10
N LEU A 305 -3.56 8.27 3.01
CA LEU A 305 -4.65 8.01 2.06
C LEU A 305 -5.36 6.69 2.36
N GLY A 306 -4.65 5.70 2.88
CA GLY A 306 -5.20 4.39 3.21
C GLY A 306 -4.15 3.30 3.06
N TYR A 307 -4.59 2.14 2.58
CA TYR A 307 -3.71 1.00 2.30
C TYR A 307 -3.90 0.52 0.87
N ALA A 308 -2.81 0.03 0.27
CA ALA A 308 -2.85 -0.74 -0.96
C ALA A 308 -2.34 -2.15 -0.69
N GLU A 309 -2.79 -3.07 -1.53
CA GLU A 309 -2.27 -4.43 -1.57
C GLU A 309 -1.23 -4.48 -2.68
N VAL A 310 0.02 -4.77 -2.32
CA VAL A 310 1.17 -4.78 -3.22
C VAL A 310 1.67 -6.21 -3.36
N ALA A 311 1.81 -6.66 -4.61
CA ALA A 311 2.37 -7.98 -4.92
C ALA A 311 3.81 -7.82 -5.39
N GLY A 312 4.75 -8.52 -4.76
CA GLY A 312 6.14 -8.57 -5.22
C GLY A 312 6.29 -9.41 -6.48
N ALA A 313 7.23 -9.02 -7.36
CA ALA A 313 7.52 -9.70 -8.62
C ALA A 313 7.92 -11.19 -8.46
N LEU A 314 8.37 -11.59 -7.27
CA LEU A 314 8.74 -12.97 -6.94
C LEU A 314 7.53 -13.90 -6.68
N GLY A 315 6.30 -13.43 -6.87
CA GLY A 315 5.09 -14.22 -6.64
C GLY A 315 4.82 -14.54 -5.17
N GLN A 316 5.38 -13.73 -4.27
CA GLN A 316 5.08 -13.82 -2.85
C GLN A 316 3.62 -13.43 -2.60
N PRO A 317 3.00 -13.91 -1.50
CA PRO A 317 1.71 -13.40 -1.07
C PRO A 317 1.75 -11.87 -1.01
N PRO A 318 0.69 -11.20 -1.47
CA PRO A 318 0.65 -9.76 -1.43
C PRO A 318 0.72 -9.26 0.01
N VAL A 319 1.39 -8.14 0.19
CA VAL A 319 1.51 -7.42 1.46
C VAL A 319 0.65 -6.16 1.42
N PHE A 320 0.21 -5.68 2.58
CA PHE A 320 -0.49 -4.42 2.67
C PHE A 320 0.50 -3.32 3.05
N GLU A 321 0.54 -2.27 2.25
CA GLU A 321 1.39 -1.10 2.47
C GLU A 321 0.53 0.13 2.73
N GLN A 322 1.00 1.00 3.62
CA GLN A 322 0.35 2.28 3.89
C GLN A 322 0.64 3.21 2.73
N ILE A 323 -0.40 3.89 2.24
CA ILE A 323 -0.26 4.86 1.15
C ILE A 323 -0.35 6.26 1.73
N ARG A 324 0.72 7.03 1.52
CA ARG A 324 0.85 8.40 2.04
C ARG A 324 1.05 9.40 0.92
N ALA A 325 0.56 10.63 1.15
CA ALA A 325 0.75 11.73 0.22
C ALA A 325 2.12 12.35 0.45
N LEU A 326 2.98 12.28 -0.56
CA LEU A 326 4.27 12.93 -0.58
C LEU A 326 4.41 13.71 -1.88
N GLU A 327 4.92 14.92 -1.79
CA GLU A 327 5.43 15.63 -2.96
C GLU A 327 6.90 15.28 -3.12
N ILE A 328 7.27 14.74 -4.29
CA ILE A 328 8.64 14.34 -4.62
C ILE A 328 9.08 15.15 -5.84
N ASN A 329 10.13 15.95 -5.70
CA ASN A 329 10.73 16.69 -6.81
C ASN A 329 11.90 15.88 -7.39
N LEU A 330 11.76 15.43 -8.65
CA LEU A 330 12.76 14.64 -9.38
C LEU A 330 13.57 15.54 -10.32
N TRP A 331 14.89 15.35 -10.38
CA TRP A 331 15.78 16.11 -11.26
C TRP A 331 16.80 15.20 -11.94
N GLY A 332 17.01 15.34 -13.24
CA GLY A 332 18.06 14.59 -13.96
C GLY A 332 19.46 15.16 -13.72
N GLU A 333 20.49 14.31 -13.82
CA GLU A 333 21.90 14.66 -13.59
C GLU A 333 22.38 15.86 -14.44
N ALA A 334 21.85 16.00 -15.66
CA ALA A 334 22.18 17.08 -16.58
C ALA A 334 21.72 18.49 -16.11
N LEU A 335 20.67 18.58 -15.29
CA LEU A 335 20.17 19.86 -14.75
C LEU A 335 20.95 20.30 -13.50
N ALA A 336 21.48 19.35 -12.71
CA ALA A 336 22.19 19.63 -11.47
C ALA A 336 23.54 20.33 -11.68
N HIS A 337 24.21 20.13 -12.83
CA HIS A 337 25.51 20.76 -13.11
C HIS A 337 25.38 22.29 -13.30
N ASN A 338 24.28 22.77 -13.90
CA ASN A 338 24.08 24.19 -14.17
C ASN A 338 23.69 25.00 -12.92
N LEU A 339 23.10 24.34 -11.90
CA LEU A 339 22.72 24.97 -10.64
C LEU A 339 23.89 25.05 -9.64
N ARG A 340 24.95 24.24 -9.80
CA ARG A 340 26.15 24.30 -8.95
C ARG A 340 27.12 25.43 -9.35
N GLU A 341 26.98 25.95 -10.57
CA GLU A 341 27.82 27.04 -11.08
C GLU A 341 27.22 28.44 -10.83
N GLN A 342 26.02 28.51 -10.25
CA GLN A 342 25.38 29.73 -9.76
C GLN A 342 25.44 29.80 -8.24
#